data_AF-A0AAW6NNK0-F1
#
_entry.id   AF-A0AAW6NNK0-F1
#
_cell.length_a   1.000
_cell.length_b   1.000
_cell.length_c   1.000
_cell.angle_alpha   90.00
_cell.angle_beta   90.00
_cell.angle_gamma   90.00
#
_symmetry.space_group_name_H-M   'P 1'
#
loop_
_entity.id
_entity.type
_entity.pdbx_description
1 polymer ?
#
loop_
_entity_poly.entity_id
_entity_poly.type
_entity_poly.pdbx_seq_one_letter_code
_entity_poly.pdbx_strand_id
1 'polypeptide(L)'
;MKQVLFIRPDTHEDGNIMWCESGSDQVEQRQGGASLAALAGHALAARVCLLLPASEMIFRRFTLPKKGSVEFSWLAEETLIGDVDTLHWTVLNKKGREVDAVAIDAARLQYWLDRCADAGLTVVQVLPDAILLPVTEGGSTLVSTDSGYWMRYSPFGACETDAALLPLLLSQQCAGNLVCYGDVPADVQVDEQRAWQHPLVLIQPQWKSCKANLLHGVFSATGVQTGFRYAKPALAAMAVLSLGLLVGPRIGMAWMLSNQENLAQQQMVELAQHYFPTLRQTTNLKYHFGQNIKKEKKGIFLQLDALEQIKQSLPAVELSEVGYDDTQNQLTLNIRSMDPTALQAFVNKASDTFDFTLQPVSSEAPYTAIITGKYK
;
A
#
# COMPACT_ATOMS: atom_id res chain seq x y z
N MET A 1 -16.75 -29.27 -15.42
CA MET A 1 -15.83 -28.34 -16.11
C MET A 1 -16.07 -28.45 -17.60
N LYS A 2 -15.87 -27.37 -18.35
CA LYS A 2 -15.85 -27.43 -19.82
C LYS A 2 -14.58 -28.15 -20.26
N GLN A 3 -14.67 -28.96 -21.31
CA GLN A 3 -13.54 -29.69 -21.90
C GLN A 3 -12.39 -28.73 -22.30
N VAL A 4 -11.16 -29.21 -22.20
CA VAL A 4 -9.93 -28.50 -22.62
C VAL A 4 -9.02 -29.44 -23.41
N LEU A 5 -8.16 -28.86 -24.24
CA LEU A 5 -7.04 -29.58 -24.84
C LEU A 5 -5.83 -29.46 -23.90
N PHE A 6 -5.35 -30.57 -23.36
CA PHE A 6 -4.07 -30.59 -22.68
C PHE A 6 -2.96 -30.54 -23.71
N ILE A 7 -1.99 -29.66 -23.49
CA ILE A 7 -0.75 -29.59 -24.28
C ILE A 7 0.40 -29.58 -23.29
N ARG A 8 1.32 -30.54 -23.41
CA ARG A 8 2.56 -30.61 -22.63
C ARG A 8 3.75 -30.59 -23.58
N PRO A 9 4.47 -29.46 -23.69
CA PRO A 9 5.76 -29.45 -24.35
C PRO A 9 6.83 -30.16 -23.50
N ASP A 10 7.88 -30.62 -24.17
CA ASP A 10 9.12 -31.05 -23.54
C ASP A 10 9.91 -29.83 -22.98
N THR A 11 10.92 -30.11 -22.18
CA THR A 11 11.91 -29.15 -21.68
C THR A 11 12.75 -28.54 -22.81
N HIS A 12 12.98 -29.27 -23.90
CA HIS A 12 13.68 -28.76 -25.06
C HIS A 12 12.71 -28.03 -26.02
N GLU A 13 13.12 -26.88 -26.54
CA GLU A 13 12.27 -26.03 -27.41
C GLU A 13 11.81 -26.72 -28.71
N ASP A 14 12.62 -27.64 -29.22
CA ASP A 14 12.33 -28.49 -30.38
C ASP A 14 11.93 -29.92 -30.00
N GLY A 15 11.70 -30.16 -28.70
CA GLY A 15 11.36 -31.46 -28.17
C GLY A 15 9.95 -31.91 -28.55
N ASN A 16 9.53 -33.00 -27.93
CA ASN A 16 8.23 -33.60 -28.20
C ASN A 16 7.11 -32.74 -27.62
N ILE A 17 6.00 -32.61 -28.33
CA ILE A 17 4.75 -32.08 -27.76
C ILE A 17 3.77 -33.23 -27.65
N MET A 18 3.24 -33.40 -26.44
CA MET A 18 2.17 -34.33 -26.16
C MET A 18 0.85 -33.59 -25.97
N TRP A 19 -0.24 -34.16 -26.43
CA TRP A 19 -1.57 -33.60 -26.21
C TRP A 19 -2.64 -34.67 -26.05
N CYS A 20 -3.71 -34.31 -25.34
CA CYS A 20 -4.93 -35.09 -25.29
C CYS A 20 -6.12 -34.21 -24.92
N GLU A 21 -7.33 -34.61 -25.33
CA GLU A 21 -8.54 -33.98 -24.83
C GLU A 21 -8.80 -34.38 -23.37
N SER A 22 -9.21 -33.44 -22.53
CA SER A 22 -9.62 -33.77 -21.17
C SER A 22 -10.80 -34.75 -21.18
N GLY A 23 -10.66 -35.87 -20.49
CA GLY A 23 -11.61 -36.99 -20.50
C GLY A 23 -11.25 -38.13 -21.47
N SER A 24 -10.22 -37.95 -22.30
CA SER A 24 -9.68 -38.99 -23.18
C SER A 24 -8.51 -39.72 -22.51
N ASP A 25 -8.41 -41.02 -22.77
CA ASP A 25 -7.25 -41.85 -22.42
C ASP A 25 -6.23 -41.94 -23.58
N GLN A 26 -6.58 -41.38 -24.74
CA GLN A 26 -5.71 -41.35 -25.92
C GLN A 26 -4.81 -40.12 -25.86
N VAL A 27 -3.50 -40.36 -25.81
CA VAL A 27 -2.48 -39.31 -25.84
C VAL A 27 -1.71 -39.41 -27.14
N GLU A 28 -1.60 -38.29 -27.83
CA GLU A 28 -0.85 -38.15 -29.06
C GLU A 28 0.46 -37.42 -28.77
N GLN A 29 1.51 -37.74 -29.54
CA GLN A 29 2.83 -37.17 -29.40
C GLN A 29 3.43 -36.88 -30.77
N ARG A 30 4.10 -35.74 -30.92
CA ARG A 30 4.79 -35.36 -32.15
C ARG A 30 6.05 -34.55 -31.86
N GLN A 31 7.12 -34.81 -32.63
CA GLN A 31 8.37 -34.07 -32.52
C GLN A 31 8.32 -32.72 -33.26
N GLY A 32 9.01 -31.72 -32.73
CA GLY A 32 9.41 -30.49 -33.43
C GLY A 32 8.43 -29.32 -33.34
N GLY A 33 8.96 -28.10 -33.51
CA GLY A 33 8.24 -26.83 -33.33
C GLY A 33 7.03 -26.58 -34.24
N ALA A 34 6.87 -27.33 -35.33
CA ALA A 34 5.70 -27.30 -36.22
C ALA A 34 4.47 -28.07 -35.67
N SER A 35 4.60 -28.71 -34.51
CA SER A 35 3.54 -29.51 -33.87
C SER A 35 2.40 -28.66 -33.30
N LEU A 36 2.68 -27.50 -32.69
CA LEU A 36 1.61 -26.63 -32.14
C LEU A 36 0.70 -26.07 -33.24
N ALA A 37 1.27 -25.67 -34.38
CA ALA A 37 0.49 -25.12 -35.50
C ALA A 37 -0.49 -26.16 -36.09
N ALA A 38 -0.15 -27.45 -36.03
CA ALA A 38 -1.06 -28.52 -36.43
C ALA A 38 -2.30 -28.62 -35.53
N LEU A 39 -2.20 -28.15 -34.28
CA LEU A 39 -3.29 -28.15 -33.30
C LEU A 39 -4.22 -26.94 -33.46
N ALA A 40 -3.91 -25.97 -34.32
CA ALA A 40 -4.76 -24.80 -34.57
C ALA A 40 -6.15 -25.18 -35.08
N GLY A 41 -6.24 -26.25 -35.87
CA GLY A 41 -7.51 -26.78 -36.39
C GLY A 41 -8.29 -27.65 -35.39
N HIS A 42 -7.74 -27.91 -34.21
CA HIS A 42 -8.37 -28.77 -33.21
C HIS A 42 -9.64 -28.09 -32.64
N ALA A 43 -10.70 -28.85 -32.39
CA ALA A 43 -11.98 -28.32 -31.91
C ALA A 43 -11.88 -27.54 -30.57
N LEU A 44 -10.85 -27.89 -29.78
CA LEU A 44 -10.53 -27.29 -28.48
C LEU A 44 -9.36 -26.29 -28.51
N ALA A 45 -8.90 -25.86 -29.69
CA ALA A 45 -7.79 -24.90 -29.84
C ALA A 45 -8.01 -23.58 -29.07
N ALA A 46 -9.26 -23.16 -28.89
CA ALA A 46 -9.62 -21.96 -28.11
C ALA A 46 -9.66 -22.18 -26.59
N ARG A 47 -9.37 -23.39 -26.10
CA ARG A 47 -9.46 -23.79 -24.68
C ARG A 47 -8.33 -24.75 -24.32
N VAL A 48 -7.10 -24.25 -24.34
CA VAL A 48 -5.90 -25.03 -24.01
C VAL A 48 -5.58 -24.94 -22.52
N CYS A 49 -5.32 -26.10 -21.90
CA CYS A 49 -4.64 -26.19 -20.62
C CYS A 49 -3.18 -26.59 -20.90
N LEU A 50 -2.27 -25.61 -20.78
CA LEU A 50 -0.86 -25.82 -20.98
C LEU A 50 -0.23 -26.41 -19.71
N LEU A 51 0.41 -27.56 -19.84
CA LEU A 51 1.06 -28.30 -18.77
C LEU A 51 2.56 -28.18 -18.95
N LEU A 52 3.21 -27.40 -18.11
CA LEU A 52 4.65 -27.16 -18.22
C LEU A 52 5.43 -28.16 -17.34
N PRO A 53 6.60 -28.64 -17.79
CA PRO A 53 7.40 -29.61 -17.05
C PRO A 53 7.77 -29.12 -15.65
N ALA A 54 7.50 -29.95 -14.64
CA ALA A 54 7.89 -29.69 -13.25
C ALA A 54 9.42 -29.55 -13.08
N SER A 55 10.22 -30.12 -14.00
CA SER A 55 11.68 -29.96 -14.06
C SER A 55 12.12 -28.52 -14.36
N GLU A 56 11.27 -27.69 -14.97
CA GLU A 56 11.53 -26.25 -15.19
C GLU A 56 11.00 -25.37 -14.04
N MET A 57 10.58 -25.98 -12.94
CA MET A 57 9.91 -25.29 -11.85
C MET A 57 10.53 -25.53 -10.48
N ILE A 58 10.34 -24.55 -9.61
CA ILE A 58 10.83 -24.56 -8.24
C ILE A 58 9.64 -24.67 -7.30
N PHE A 59 9.52 -25.79 -6.58
CA PHE A 59 8.48 -25.98 -5.56
C PHE A 59 9.03 -25.59 -4.18
N ARG A 60 8.31 -24.71 -3.49
CA ARG A 60 8.67 -24.25 -2.15
C ARG A 60 7.46 -24.17 -1.23
N ARG A 61 7.69 -24.51 0.03
CA ARG A 61 6.78 -24.21 1.14
C ARG A 61 7.31 -23.02 1.91
N PHE A 62 6.47 -22.02 2.10
CA PHE A 62 6.76 -20.80 2.85
C PHE A 62 5.88 -20.69 4.09
N THR A 63 6.46 -20.23 5.19
CA THR A 63 5.72 -19.80 6.37
C THR A 63 5.62 -18.28 6.37
N LEU A 64 4.46 -17.74 5.97
CA LEU A 64 4.23 -16.29 5.93
C LEU A 64 4.36 -15.65 7.33
N PRO A 65 4.86 -14.41 7.48
CA PRO A 65 4.95 -13.74 8.79
C PRO A 65 3.56 -13.46 9.39
N LYS A 66 3.50 -13.23 10.72
CA LYS A 66 2.22 -12.95 11.43
C LYS A 66 1.60 -11.61 11.06
N LYS A 67 2.42 -10.64 10.62
CA LYS A 67 2.02 -9.28 10.24
C LYS A 67 2.84 -8.85 9.02
N GLY A 68 2.20 -8.09 8.13
CA GLY A 68 2.81 -7.61 6.89
C GLY A 68 2.61 -8.57 5.71
N SER A 69 2.73 -8.02 4.50
CA SER A 69 2.88 -8.79 3.26
C SER A 69 4.37 -8.84 2.94
N VAL A 70 4.86 -10.01 2.56
CA VAL A 70 6.25 -10.23 2.14
C VAL A 70 6.20 -10.95 0.79
N GLU A 71 7.06 -10.53 -0.12
CA GLU A 71 7.16 -11.13 -1.45
C GLU A 71 7.87 -12.48 -1.38
N PHE A 72 7.42 -13.44 -2.20
CA PHE A 72 8.02 -14.78 -2.22
C PHE A 72 9.48 -14.76 -2.67
N SER A 73 9.86 -13.87 -3.58
CA SER A 73 11.25 -13.71 -4.03
C SER A 73 12.18 -13.41 -2.86
N TRP A 74 11.80 -12.49 -1.97
CA TRP A 74 12.57 -12.18 -0.77
C TRP A 74 12.68 -13.37 0.21
N LEU A 75 11.59 -14.14 0.40
CA LEU A 75 11.62 -15.35 1.24
C LEU A 75 12.48 -16.47 0.63
N ALA A 76 12.72 -16.45 -0.68
CA ALA A 76 13.44 -17.48 -1.40
C ALA A 76 14.92 -17.14 -1.67
N GLU A 77 15.29 -15.86 -1.58
CA GLU A 77 16.60 -15.29 -1.95
C GLU A 77 17.78 -16.06 -1.35
N GLU A 78 17.73 -16.40 -0.05
CA GLU A 78 18.83 -17.11 0.62
C GLU A 78 18.98 -18.59 0.22
N THR A 79 17.96 -19.18 -0.42
CA THR A 79 17.89 -20.62 -0.70
C THR A 79 17.90 -20.98 -2.19
N LEU A 80 17.90 -19.98 -3.06
CA LEU A 80 17.90 -20.15 -4.50
C LEU A 80 19.16 -19.57 -5.12
N ILE A 81 19.65 -20.27 -6.13
CA ILE A 81 20.79 -19.82 -6.92
C ILE A 81 20.23 -19.09 -8.15
N GLY A 82 20.71 -17.88 -8.40
CA GLY A 82 20.26 -17.04 -9.51
C GLY A 82 19.46 -15.83 -9.05
N ASP A 83 18.88 -15.13 -10.02
CA ASP A 83 18.07 -13.94 -9.77
C ASP A 83 16.62 -14.36 -9.46
N VAL A 84 16.19 -14.18 -8.20
CA VAL A 84 14.84 -14.55 -7.75
C VAL A 84 13.76 -13.59 -8.24
N ASP A 85 14.14 -12.41 -8.74
CA ASP A 85 13.20 -11.40 -9.23
C ASP A 85 12.71 -11.72 -10.65
N THR A 86 13.40 -12.61 -11.39
CA THR A 86 12.93 -13.11 -12.70
C THR A 86 11.88 -14.21 -12.57
N LEU A 87 11.66 -14.74 -11.36
CA LEU A 87 10.75 -15.84 -11.10
C LEU A 87 9.30 -15.38 -10.95
N HIS A 88 8.40 -16.03 -11.66
CA HIS A 88 6.96 -15.87 -11.51
C HIS A 88 6.40 -16.87 -10.49
N TRP A 89 6.15 -16.38 -9.27
CA TRP A 89 5.63 -17.19 -8.16
C TRP A 89 4.11 -17.35 -8.21
N THR A 90 3.64 -18.58 -8.06
CA THR A 90 2.22 -18.95 -8.02
C THR A 90 1.91 -19.78 -6.79
N VAL A 91 0.87 -19.39 -6.04
CA VAL A 91 0.39 -20.17 -4.88
C VAL A 91 -0.45 -21.35 -5.37
N LEU A 92 -0.04 -22.57 -5.02
CA LEU A 92 -0.78 -23.80 -5.32
C LEU A 92 -1.74 -24.17 -4.18
N ASN A 93 -1.32 -23.98 -2.93
CA ASN A 93 -2.12 -24.27 -1.74
C ASN A 93 -1.75 -23.34 -0.58
N LYS A 94 -2.72 -23.07 0.30
CA LYS A 94 -2.53 -22.21 1.46
C LYS A 94 -3.33 -22.73 2.64
N LYS A 95 -2.65 -23.06 3.74
CA LYS A 95 -3.25 -23.48 5.01
C LYS A 95 -2.78 -22.56 6.14
N GLY A 96 -3.60 -21.56 6.44
CA GLY A 96 -3.25 -20.53 7.41
C GLY A 96 -2.05 -19.71 6.93
N ARG A 97 -0.90 -19.88 7.59
CA ARG A 97 0.37 -19.21 7.27
C ARG A 97 1.30 -20.06 6.40
N GLU A 98 1.02 -21.35 6.28
CA GLU A 98 1.79 -22.24 5.40
C GLU A 98 1.27 -22.11 3.97
N VAL A 99 2.18 -21.81 3.05
CA VAL A 99 1.89 -21.60 1.63
C VAL A 99 2.77 -22.50 0.81
N ASP A 100 2.15 -23.33 -0.01
CA ASP A 100 2.81 -24.12 -1.04
C ASP A 100 2.79 -23.30 -2.33
N ALA A 101 3.96 -22.92 -2.83
CA ALA A 101 4.12 -22.11 -4.03
C ALA A 101 5.06 -22.77 -5.03
N VAL A 102 4.86 -22.45 -6.29
CA VAL A 102 5.70 -22.87 -7.40
C VAL A 102 6.20 -21.64 -8.15
N ALA A 103 7.45 -21.64 -8.57
CA ALA A 103 8.03 -20.63 -9.44
C ALA A 103 8.46 -21.24 -10.77
N ILE A 104 8.35 -20.43 -11.83
CA ILE A 104 8.95 -20.65 -13.14
C ILE A 104 9.64 -19.34 -13.55
N ASP A 105 10.69 -19.42 -14.36
CA ASP A 105 11.25 -18.23 -15.00
C ASP A 105 10.18 -17.51 -15.85
N ALA A 106 10.03 -16.19 -15.66
CA ALA A 106 9.00 -15.41 -16.31
C ALA A 106 9.17 -15.38 -17.84
N ALA A 107 10.41 -15.31 -18.34
CA ALA A 107 10.68 -15.34 -19.78
C ALA A 107 10.35 -16.71 -20.37
N ARG A 108 10.60 -17.79 -19.62
CA ARG A 108 10.22 -19.15 -20.02
C ARG A 108 8.71 -19.33 -20.11
N LEU A 109 7.96 -18.81 -19.16
CA LEU A 109 6.49 -18.83 -19.21
C LEU A 109 5.99 -18.01 -20.42
N GLN A 110 6.52 -16.79 -20.62
CA GLN A 110 6.14 -15.94 -21.75
C GLN A 110 6.40 -16.63 -23.09
N TYR A 111 7.57 -17.26 -23.23
CA TYR A 111 7.96 -17.99 -24.44
C TYR A 111 6.91 -19.02 -24.84
N TRP A 112 6.45 -19.87 -23.91
CA TRP A 112 5.44 -20.88 -24.23
C TRP A 112 4.06 -20.28 -24.53
N LEU A 113 3.69 -19.17 -23.87
CA LEU A 113 2.45 -18.46 -24.17
C LEU A 113 2.47 -17.86 -25.58
N ASP A 114 3.58 -17.24 -25.98
CA ASP A 114 3.77 -16.68 -27.32
C ASP A 114 3.73 -17.79 -28.39
N ARG A 115 4.41 -18.91 -28.15
CA ARG A 115 4.38 -20.07 -29.07
C ARG A 115 2.97 -20.64 -29.25
N CYS A 116 2.17 -20.71 -28.19
CA CYS A 116 0.77 -21.09 -28.31
C CYS A 116 -0.03 -20.04 -29.10
N ALA A 117 0.16 -18.75 -28.81
CA ALA A 117 -0.55 -17.66 -29.49
C ALA A 117 -0.22 -17.61 -31.00
N ASP A 118 1.05 -17.74 -31.37
CA ASP A 118 1.53 -17.79 -32.75
C ASP A 118 0.96 -18.99 -33.51
N ALA A 119 0.72 -20.11 -32.80
CA ALA A 119 0.05 -21.29 -33.34
C ALA A 119 -1.48 -21.17 -33.39
N GLY A 120 -2.07 -20.02 -33.00
CA GLY A 120 -3.52 -19.82 -32.95
C GLY A 120 -4.24 -20.53 -31.80
N LEU A 121 -3.50 -20.95 -30.76
CA LEU A 121 -4.02 -21.62 -29.58
C LEU A 121 -4.32 -20.60 -28.48
N THR A 122 -5.47 -20.72 -27.83
CA THR A 122 -5.84 -19.88 -26.68
C THR A 122 -5.65 -20.65 -25.39
N VAL A 123 -4.59 -20.31 -24.65
CA VAL A 123 -4.30 -20.89 -23.33
C VAL A 123 -5.21 -20.25 -22.29
N VAL A 124 -6.06 -21.08 -21.66
CA VAL A 124 -7.00 -20.66 -20.61
C VAL A 124 -6.51 -21.04 -19.21
N GLN A 125 -5.54 -21.94 -19.12
CA GLN A 125 -4.93 -22.38 -17.88
C GLN A 125 -3.49 -22.85 -18.13
N VAL A 126 -2.59 -22.52 -17.21
CA VAL A 126 -1.23 -23.05 -17.16
C VAL A 126 -1.00 -23.71 -15.81
N LEU A 127 -0.46 -24.93 -15.79
CA LEU A 127 -0.20 -25.70 -14.57
C LEU A 127 1.15 -26.45 -14.66
N PRO A 128 1.82 -26.72 -13.53
CA PRO A 128 2.89 -27.71 -13.47
C PRO A 128 2.31 -29.11 -13.68
N ASP A 129 3.00 -29.96 -14.41
CA ASP A 129 2.49 -31.28 -14.80
C ASP A 129 2.54 -32.32 -13.64
N ALA A 130 3.73 -32.73 -13.18
CA ALA A 130 3.92 -33.83 -12.25
C ALA A 130 3.28 -33.59 -10.87
N ILE A 131 3.04 -32.34 -10.47
CA ILE A 131 2.33 -32.02 -9.21
C ILE A 131 0.86 -32.48 -9.23
N LEU A 132 0.30 -32.71 -10.42
CA LEU A 132 -1.06 -33.18 -10.61
C LEU A 132 -1.15 -34.72 -10.61
N LEU A 133 -0.05 -35.46 -10.48
CA LEU A 133 -0.11 -36.91 -10.28
C LEU A 133 -1.00 -37.29 -9.08
N PRO A 134 -1.53 -38.52 -9.02
CA PRO A 134 -2.31 -39.00 -7.89
C PRO A 134 -1.67 -38.72 -6.52
N VAL A 135 -2.51 -38.46 -5.51
CA VAL A 135 -2.03 -38.23 -4.14
C VAL A 135 -1.95 -39.58 -3.44
N THR A 136 -0.76 -39.96 -2.99
CA THR A 136 -0.58 -40.99 -1.97
C THR A 136 -0.52 -40.32 -0.60
N GLU A 137 -1.41 -40.69 0.31
CA GLU A 137 -1.45 -40.07 1.64
C GLU A 137 -0.14 -40.30 2.39
N GLY A 138 0.53 -39.19 2.74
CA GLY A 138 1.83 -39.24 3.40
C GLY A 138 2.93 -39.93 2.60
N GLY A 139 2.80 -40.06 1.27
CA GLY A 139 3.70 -40.80 0.41
C GLY A 139 4.01 -40.10 -0.91
N SER A 140 4.65 -40.82 -1.82
CA SER A 140 5.05 -40.35 -3.15
C SER A 140 4.42 -41.19 -4.26
N THR A 141 4.24 -40.59 -5.43
CA THR A 141 3.76 -41.25 -6.64
C THR A 141 4.78 -41.09 -7.75
N LEU A 142 5.13 -42.21 -8.39
CA LEU A 142 6.01 -42.31 -9.52
C LEU A 142 5.24 -42.80 -10.75
N VAL A 143 5.56 -42.25 -11.92
CA VAL A 143 5.08 -42.75 -13.21
C VAL A 143 6.26 -42.84 -14.16
N SER A 144 6.48 -44.03 -14.71
CA SER A 144 7.52 -44.26 -15.72
C SER A 144 7.17 -43.57 -17.05
N THR A 145 8.17 -42.93 -17.64
CA THR A 145 8.11 -42.29 -18.95
C THR A 145 9.27 -42.79 -19.81
N ASP A 146 9.25 -42.53 -21.12
CA ASP A 146 10.32 -42.95 -22.04
C ASP A 146 11.70 -42.38 -21.66
N SER A 147 11.73 -41.22 -21.00
CA SER A 147 12.93 -40.47 -20.64
C SER A 147 13.29 -40.55 -19.14
N GLY A 148 12.50 -41.25 -18.32
CA GLY A 148 12.73 -41.32 -16.88
C GLY A 148 11.44 -41.49 -16.09
N TYR A 149 11.23 -40.62 -15.10
CA TYR A 149 10.12 -40.69 -14.17
C TYR A 149 9.55 -39.31 -13.87
N TRP A 150 8.23 -39.21 -13.89
CA TRP A 150 7.53 -38.16 -13.17
C TRP A 150 7.33 -38.57 -11.73
N MET A 151 7.62 -37.66 -10.81
CA MET A 151 7.50 -37.88 -9.39
C MET A 151 6.72 -36.76 -8.72
N ARG A 152 5.74 -37.13 -7.89
CA ARG A 152 5.09 -36.26 -6.92
C ARG A 152 5.44 -36.76 -5.53
N TYR A 153 5.88 -35.87 -4.64
CA TYR A 153 6.30 -36.27 -3.29
C TYR A 153 5.67 -35.43 -2.17
N SER A 154 5.55 -36.08 -1.02
CA SER A 154 5.10 -35.49 0.24
C SER A 154 6.27 -34.83 0.97
N PRO A 155 6.06 -33.69 1.68
CA PRO A 155 4.79 -33.06 1.99
C PRO A 155 4.31 -32.04 0.94
N PHE A 156 5.15 -31.66 -0.03
CA PHE A 156 4.78 -30.88 -1.22
C PHE A 156 5.96 -30.81 -2.19
N GLY A 157 5.70 -31.15 -3.45
CA GLY A 157 6.64 -30.95 -4.55
C GLY A 157 6.45 -31.99 -5.65
N ALA A 158 7.06 -31.71 -6.79
CA ALA A 158 7.13 -32.62 -7.90
C ALA A 158 8.40 -32.37 -8.71
N CYS A 159 8.84 -33.39 -9.44
CA CYS A 159 9.97 -33.29 -10.35
C CYS A 159 9.83 -34.31 -11.48
N GLU A 160 10.66 -34.13 -12.50
CA GLU A 160 10.97 -35.15 -13.50
C GLU A 160 12.44 -35.52 -13.31
N THR A 161 12.74 -36.81 -13.26
CA THR A 161 14.08 -37.33 -12.95
C THR A 161 14.40 -38.54 -13.79
N ASP A 162 15.68 -38.74 -14.10
CA ASP A 162 16.15 -40.01 -14.64
C ASP A 162 16.15 -41.11 -13.57
N ALA A 163 16.28 -42.36 -14.02
CA ALA A 163 16.33 -43.53 -13.16
C ALA A 163 17.55 -43.56 -12.21
N ALA A 164 18.65 -42.91 -12.59
CA ALA A 164 19.92 -42.95 -11.85
C ALA A 164 19.92 -42.03 -10.63
N LEU A 165 19.21 -40.89 -10.70
CA LEU A 165 19.07 -39.92 -9.61
C LEU A 165 17.91 -40.26 -8.66
N LEU A 166 17.00 -41.11 -9.09
CA LEU A 166 15.80 -41.45 -8.33
C LEU A 166 16.09 -42.03 -6.93
N PRO A 167 17.07 -42.94 -6.72
CA PRO A 167 17.40 -43.41 -5.37
C PRO A 167 17.83 -42.28 -4.43
N LEU A 168 18.61 -41.31 -4.93
CA LEU A 168 19.05 -40.16 -4.15
C LEU A 168 17.85 -39.27 -3.78
N LEU A 169 16.96 -38.98 -4.74
CA LEU A 169 15.76 -38.18 -4.50
C LEU A 169 14.83 -38.84 -3.48
N LEU A 170 14.61 -40.15 -3.60
CA LEU A 170 13.78 -40.90 -2.65
C LEU A 170 14.39 -40.86 -1.25
N SER A 171 15.71 -40.98 -1.12
CA SER A 171 16.36 -40.92 0.19
C SER A 171 16.23 -39.55 0.90
N GLN A 172 16.06 -38.46 0.14
CA GLN A 172 15.93 -37.11 0.69
C GLN A 172 14.49 -36.62 0.84
N GLN A 173 13.60 -37.00 -0.08
CA GLN A 173 12.27 -36.39 -0.25
C GLN A 173 11.12 -37.37 0.02
N CYS A 174 11.37 -38.69 0.04
CA CYS A 174 10.32 -39.65 0.27
C CYS A 174 10.22 -39.99 1.77
N ALA A 175 9.20 -39.46 2.41
CA ALA A 175 8.67 -40.01 3.65
C ALA A 175 7.41 -40.82 3.30
N GLY A 176 7.31 -42.06 3.77
CA GLY A 176 6.11 -42.91 3.64
C GLY A 176 6.01 -43.69 2.32
N ASN A 177 4.77 -44.05 1.96
CA ASN A 177 4.49 -45.06 0.92
C ASN A 177 4.85 -44.57 -0.49
N LEU A 178 5.48 -45.44 -1.29
CA LEU A 178 5.84 -45.21 -2.67
C LEU A 178 4.96 -46.03 -3.61
N VAL A 179 4.15 -45.34 -4.42
CA VAL A 179 3.29 -45.96 -5.44
C VAL A 179 3.89 -45.70 -6.82
N CYS A 180 4.15 -46.76 -7.59
CA CYS A 180 4.73 -46.66 -8.93
C CYS A 180 3.77 -47.16 -10.01
N TYR A 181 3.55 -46.36 -11.05
CA TYR A 181 2.81 -46.75 -12.25
C TYR A 181 3.78 -47.16 -13.35
N GLY A 182 3.71 -48.43 -13.75
CA GLY A 182 4.58 -49.04 -14.75
C GLY A 182 5.85 -49.65 -14.16
N ASP A 183 6.95 -49.53 -14.88
CA ASP A 183 8.18 -50.25 -14.58
C ASP A 183 8.91 -49.69 -13.36
N VAL A 184 9.17 -50.57 -12.40
CA VAL A 184 9.89 -50.24 -11.17
C VAL A 184 11.40 -50.19 -11.48
N PRO A 185 12.11 -49.11 -11.12
CA PRO A 185 13.55 -49.02 -11.31
C PRO A 185 14.31 -50.08 -10.49
N ALA A 186 15.40 -50.61 -11.04
CA ALA A 186 16.12 -51.78 -10.51
C ALA A 186 16.59 -51.63 -9.04
N ASP A 187 16.87 -50.41 -8.59
CA ASP A 187 17.39 -50.11 -7.25
C ASP A 187 16.37 -49.42 -6.33
N VAL A 188 15.09 -49.45 -6.68
CA VAL A 188 14.02 -48.78 -5.94
C VAL A 188 13.00 -49.81 -5.42
N GLN A 189 12.79 -49.82 -4.11
CA GLN A 189 11.71 -50.59 -3.49
C GLN A 189 10.45 -49.74 -3.47
N VAL A 190 9.36 -50.26 -4.04
CA VAL A 190 8.04 -49.61 -4.06
C VAL A 190 7.07 -50.40 -3.18
N ASP A 191 6.19 -49.70 -2.47
CA ASP A 191 5.17 -50.33 -1.62
C ASP A 191 4.00 -50.86 -2.45
N GLU A 192 3.67 -50.17 -3.54
CA GLU A 192 2.60 -50.56 -4.45
C GLU A 192 3.02 -50.31 -5.90
N GLN A 193 2.95 -51.37 -6.72
CA GLN A 193 3.11 -51.25 -8.17
C GLN A 193 1.75 -51.35 -8.86
N ARG A 194 1.47 -50.41 -9.75
CA ARG A 194 0.24 -50.35 -10.55
C ARG A 194 0.56 -50.48 -12.03
N ALA A 195 -0.44 -50.92 -12.79
CA ALA A 195 -0.35 -50.96 -14.25
C ALA A 195 0.00 -49.57 -14.80
N TRP A 196 0.89 -49.55 -15.80
CA TRP A 196 1.28 -48.32 -16.46
C TRP A 196 0.06 -47.60 -17.04
N GLN A 197 0.02 -46.30 -16.85
CA GLN A 197 -0.94 -45.40 -17.48
C GLN A 197 -0.18 -44.14 -17.86
N HIS A 198 -0.51 -43.56 -19.01
CA HIS A 198 0.16 -42.36 -19.48
C HIS A 198 0.01 -41.21 -18.46
N PRO A 199 1.07 -40.45 -18.14
CA PRO A 199 1.00 -39.38 -17.13
C PRO A 199 -0.13 -38.36 -17.37
N LEU A 200 -0.32 -37.92 -18.62
CA LEU A 200 -1.43 -37.01 -19.00
C LEU A 200 -2.84 -37.57 -18.76
N VAL A 201 -2.99 -38.89 -18.61
CA VAL A 201 -4.25 -39.53 -18.21
C VAL A 201 -4.37 -39.53 -16.68
N LEU A 202 -3.29 -39.88 -15.98
CA LEU A 202 -3.24 -39.94 -14.52
C LEU A 202 -3.49 -38.60 -13.83
N ILE A 203 -3.10 -37.48 -14.44
CA ILE A 203 -3.26 -36.14 -13.83
C ILE A 203 -4.70 -35.60 -13.88
N GLN A 204 -5.57 -36.15 -14.73
CA GLN A 204 -6.87 -35.55 -15.02
C GLN A 204 -7.82 -35.46 -13.81
N PRO A 205 -7.90 -36.46 -12.90
CA PRO A 205 -8.72 -36.36 -11.71
C PRO A 205 -8.30 -35.21 -10.79
N GLN A 206 -7.00 -35.01 -10.60
CA GLN A 206 -6.43 -33.93 -9.78
C GLN A 206 -6.62 -32.59 -10.47
N TRP A 207 -6.40 -32.51 -11.78
CA TRP A 207 -6.70 -31.32 -12.58
C TRP A 207 -8.13 -30.84 -12.39
N LYS A 208 -9.13 -31.73 -12.39
CA LYS A 208 -10.56 -31.40 -12.18
C LYS A 208 -10.86 -30.74 -10.84
N SER A 209 -10.00 -30.88 -9.83
CA SER A 209 -10.15 -30.22 -8.53
C SER A 209 -9.15 -29.07 -8.31
N CYS A 210 -8.16 -28.93 -9.20
CA CYS A 210 -7.13 -27.92 -9.12
C CYS A 210 -7.68 -26.53 -9.51
N LYS A 211 -7.48 -25.56 -8.62
CA LYS A 211 -7.86 -24.16 -8.83
C LYS A 211 -6.67 -23.26 -9.16
N ALA A 212 -5.46 -23.80 -9.08
CA ALA A 212 -4.26 -23.04 -9.41
C ALA A 212 -4.24 -22.71 -10.91
N ASN A 213 -3.55 -21.62 -11.24
CA ASN A 213 -3.29 -21.20 -12.60
C ASN A 213 -2.09 -20.26 -12.57
N LEU A 214 -1.10 -20.47 -13.43
CA LEU A 214 0.04 -19.55 -13.54
C LEU A 214 -0.33 -18.25 -14.29
N LEU A 215 -1.50 -18.19 -14.95
CA LEU A 215 -2.02 -17.00 -15.64
C LEU A 215 -2.58 -15.94 -14.68
N HIS A 216 -1.70 -15.27 -13.94
CA HIS A 216 -2.04 -14.15 -13.06
C HIS A 216 -0.92 -13.10 -13.07
N GLY A 217 -1.16 -11.96 -12.41
CA GLY A 217 -0.23 -10.82 -12.45
C GLY A 217 -0.02 -10.34 -13.89
N VAL A 218 1.24 -10.24 -14.31
CA VAL A 218 1.62 -9.82 -15.66
C VAL A 218 1.19 -10.81 -16.76
N PHE A 219 0.95 -12.08 -16.40
CA PHE A 219 0.46 -13.13 -17.31
C PHE A 219 -1.06 -13.34 -17.23
N SER A 220 -1.78 -12.46 -16.53
CA SER A 220 -3.24 -12.51 -16.56
C SER A 220 -3.71 -12.33 -17.99
N ALA A 221 -4.58 -13.23 -18.45
CA ALA A 221 -5.14 -13.14 -19.78
C ALA A 221 -5.88 -11.80 -19.93
N THR A 222 -5.26 -10.83 -20.59
CA THR A 222 -5.96 -9.71 -21.21
C THR A 222 -6.72 -10.35 -22.36
N GLY A 223 -7.92 -10.84 -22.04
CA GLY A 223 -8.65 -11.79 -22.86
C GLY A 223 -8.55 -11.47 -24.35
N VAL A 224 -8.04 -12.45 -25.11
CA VAL A 224 -8.19 -12.52 -26.56
C VAL A 224 -9.67 -12.33 -26.82
N GLN A 225 -10.05 -11.12 -27.24
CA GLN A 225 -11.43 -10.77 -27.54
C GLN A 225 -11.83 -11.44 -28.85
N THR A 226 -12.19 -12.72 -28.77
CA THR A 226 -13.08 -13.33 -29.76
C THR A 226 -14.45 -12.68 -29.60
N GLY A 227 -14.72 -11.69 -30.47
CA GLY A 227 -16.06 -11.33 -30.91
C GLY A 227 -16.97 -10.60 -29.92
N PHE A 228 -16.77 -9.30 -29.72
CA PHE A 228 -17.90 -8.39 -29.46
C PHE A 228 -17.66 -7.02 -30.11
N ARG A 229 -18.04 -6.90 -31.38
CA ARG A 229 -17.88 -5.68 -32.20
C ARG A 229 -18.70 -4.46 -31.73
N TYR A 230 -19.46 -4.57 -30.64
CA TYR A 230 -20.27 -3.47 -30.10
C TYR A 230 -19.84 -2.96 -28.71
N ALA A 231 -18.73 -3.44 -28.12
CA ALA A 231 -18.32 -3.04 -26.77
C ALA A 231 -17.35 -1.84 -26.70
N LYS A 232 -16.86 -1.31 -27.84
CA LYS A 232 -15.90 -0.17 -27.83
C LYS A 232 -16.44 1.11 -27.16
N PRO A 233 -17.68 1.57 -27.40
CA PRO A 233 -18.20 2.75 -26.69
C PRO A 233 -18.53 2.46 -25.23
N ALA A 234 -18.97 1.23 -24.90
CA ALA A 234 -19.31 0.85 -23.53
C ALA A 234 -18.06 0.72 -22.63
N LEU A 235 -16.97 0.15 -23.15
CA LEU A 235 -15.68 0.08 -22.43
C LEU A 235 -15.03 1.46 -22.29
N ALA A 236 -15.07 2.30 -23.33
CA ALA A 236 -14.61 3.67 -23.22
C ALA A 236 -15.45 4.47 -22.20
N ALA A 237 -16.78 4.30 -22.22
CA ALA A 237 -17.66 4.92 -21.23
C ALA A 237 -17.33 4.43 -19.81
N MET A 238 -17.14 3.13 -19.60
CA MET A 238 -16.78 2.57 -18.29
C MET A 238 -15.40 3.03 -17.81
N ALA A 239 -14.40 3.14 -18.71
CA ALA A 239 -13.08 3.67 -18.39
C ALA A 239 -13.11 5.17 -18.05
N VAL A 240 -13.90 5.95 -18.77
CA VAL A 240 -14.11 7.38 -18.46
C VAL A 240 -14.88 7.55 -17.15
N LEU A 241 -15.87 6.70 -16.88
CA LEU A 241 -16.68 6.73 -15.67
C LEU A 241 -15.87 6.29 -14.45
N SER A 242 -15.02 5.26 -14.58
CA SER A 242 -14.12 4.82 -13.51
C SER A 242 -13.01 5.84 -13.23
N LEU A 243 -12.42 6.42 -14.28
CA LEU A 243 -11.44 7.51 -14.14
C LEU A 243 -12.09 8.76 -13.53
N GLY A 244 -13.31 9.09 -13.94
CA GLY A 244 -14.12 10.16 -13.36
C GLY A 244 -14.47 9.94 -11.89
N LEU A 245 -14.84 8.71 -11.50
CA LEU A 245 -15.10 8.33 -10.11
C LEU A 245 -13.84 8.39 -9.22
N LEU A 246 -12.66 8.10 -9.78
CA LEU A 246 -11.38 8.16 -9.06
C LEU A 246 -10.84 9.59 -8.93
N VAL A 247 -10.91 10.37 -10.00
CA VAL A 247 -10.28 11.70 -10.09
C VAL A 247 -11.24 12.82 -9.69
N GLY A 248 -12.53 12.69 -10.01
CA GLY A 248 -13.56 13.70 -9.75
C GLY A 248 -13.67 14.11 -8.28
N PRO A 249 -13.75 13.18 -7.31
CA PRO A 249 -13.78 13.53 -5.90
C PRO A 249 -12.52 14.29 -5.44
N ARG A 250 -11.35 13.97 -6.01
CA ARG A 250 -10.09 14.66 -5.67
C ARG A 250 -10.04 16.08 -6.22
N ILE A 251 -10.50 16.29 -7.45
CA ILE A 251 -10.64 17.63 -8.03
C ILE A 251 -11.66 18.45 -7.23
N GLY A 252 -12.82 17.85 -6.90
CA GLY A 252 -13.84 18.50 -6.08
C GLY A 252 -13.32 18.89 -4.69
N MET A 253 -12.56 17.99 -4.05
CA MET A 253 -11.93 18.26 -2.76
C MET A 253 -10.86 19.35 -2.86
N ALA A 254 -10.03 19.35 -3.91
CA ALA A 254 -9.04 20.41 -4.13
C ALA A 254 -9.70 21.77 -4.40
N TRP A 255 -10.79 21.80 -5.17
CA TRP A 255 -11.55 23.01 -5.44
C TRP A 255 -12.24 23.55 -4.18
N MET A 256 -12.84 22.65 -3.39
CA MET A 256 -13.44 22.99 -2.09
C MET A 256 -12.38 23.53 -1.12
N LEU A 257 -11.19 22.93 -1.08
CA LEU A 257 -10.10 23.36 -0.20
C LEU A 257 -9.56 24.74 -0.62
N SER A 258 -9.39 24.96 -1.92
CA SER A 258 -9.00 26.28 -2.46
C SER A 258 -10.06 27.34 -2.17
N ASN A 259 -11.34 26.99 -2.25
CA ASN A 259 -12.42 27.92 -1.94
C ASN A 259 -12.47 28.25 -0.43
N GLN A 260 -12.22 27.27 0.45
CA GLN A 260 -12.07 27.51 1.89
C GLN A 260 -10.88 28.40 2.21
N GLU A 261 -9.74 28.19 1.54
CA GLU A 261 -8.56 29.03 1.71
C GLU A 261 -8.83 30.48 1.28
N ASN A 262 -9.49 30.68 0.13
CA ASN A 262 -9.84 32.01 -0.36
C ASN A 262 -10.80 32.74 0.59
N LEU A 263 -11.83 32.05 1.10
CA LEU A 263 -12.75 32.61 2.09
C LEU A 263 -12.03 32.99 3.39
N ALA A 264 -11.14 32.12 3.88
CA ALA A 264 -10.35 32.41 5.08
C ALA A 264 -9.41 33.61 4.87
N GLN A 265 -8.74 33.71 3.71
CA GLN A 265 -7.90 34.86 3.37
C GLN A 265 -8.70 36.15 3.30
N GLN A 266 -9.90 36.13 2.70
CA GLN A 266 -10.79 37.29 2.66
C GLN A 266 -11.20 37.74 4.06
N GLN A 267 -11.60 36.80 4.92
CA GLN A 267 -11.94 37.10 6.32
C GLN A 267 -10.76 37.69 7.08
N MET A 268 -9.54 37.18 6.86
CA MET A 268 -8.32 37.74 7.48
C MET A 268 -8.05 39.17 7.00
N VAL A 269 -8.20 39.45 5.70
CA VAL A 269 -8.02 40.79 5.13
C VAL A 269 -9.06 41.76 5.65
N GLU A 270 -10.33 41.36 5.67
CA GLU A 270 -11.44 42.17 6.19
C GLU A 270 -11.23 42.51 7.66
N LEU A 271 -10.87 41.52 8.48
CA LEU A 271 -10.56 41.72 9.90
C LEU A 271 -9.37 42.67 10.10
N ALA A 272 -8.31 42.50 9.32
CA ALA A 272 -7.14 43.38 9.42
C ALA A 272 -7.46 44.82 9.00
N GLN A 273 -8.27 45.01 7.96
CA GLN A 273 -8.72 46.33 7.49
C GLN A 273 -9.70 46.98 8.47
N HIS A 274 -10.52 46.19 9.17
CA HIS A 274 -11.42 46.70 10.20
C HIS A 274 -10.65 47.34 11.36
N TYR A 275 -9.59 46.70 11.84
CA TYR A 275 -8.76 47.25 12.92
C TYR A 275 -7.72 48.27 12.45
N PHE A 276 -7.23 48.15 11.21
CA PHE A 276 -6.21 49.02 10.64
C PHE A 276 -6.64 49.50 9.24
N PRO A 277 -7.52 50.50 9.13
CA PRO A 277 -8.04 50.98 7.84
C PRO A 277 -6.98 51.59 6.92
N THR A 278 -5.80 51.93 7.46
CA THR A 278 -4.64 52.41 6.70
C THR A 278 -3.76 51.29 6.14
N LEU A 279 -4.00 50.03 6.50
CA LEU A 279 -3.24 48.87 6.02
C LEU A 279 -3.62 48.52 4.57
N ARG A 280 -2.76 48.91 3.62
CA ARG A 280 -2.97 48.65 2.18
C ARG A 280 -2.48 47.27 1.70
N GLN A 281 -1.69 46.57 2.51
CA GLN A 281 -1.08 45.30 2.11
C GLN A 281 -2.01 44.12 2.40
N THR A 282 -2.26 43.30 1.37
CA THR A 282 -3.12 42.11 1.43
C THR A 282 -2.33 40.80 1.51
N THR A 283 -1.02 40.84 1.27
CA THR A 283 -0.10 39.69 1.39
C THR A 283 0.75 39.79 2.66
N ASN A 284 1.18 38.65 3.22
CA ASN A 284 1.95 38.60 4.48
C ASN A 284 1.28 39.33 5.65
N LEU A 285 -0.04 39.19 5.76
CA LEU A 285 -0.88 39.91 6.72
C LEU A 285 -0.38 39.77 8.17
N LYS A 286 0.04 38.57 8.57
CA LYS A 286 0.57 38.31 9.92
C LYS A 286 1.75 39.22 10.29
N TYR A 287 2.66 39.45 9.35
CA TYR A 287 3.83 40.29 9.56
C TYR A 287 3.42 41.76 9.72
N HIS A 288 2.60 42.28 8.80
CA HIS A 288 2.20 43.69 8.81
C HIS A 288 1.23 44.03 9.94
N PHE A 289 0.32 43.12 10.27
CA PHE A 289 -0.56 43.22 11.43
C PHE A 289 0.26 43.29 12.73
N GLY A 290 1.22 42.37 12.90
CA GLY A 290 2.12 42.38 14.06
C GLY A 290 3.00 43.64 14.13
N GLN A 291 3.44 44.17 12.98
CA GLN A 291 4.22 45.39 12.93
C GLN A 291 3.37 46.64 13.27
N ASN A 292 2.09 46.68 12.88
CA ASN A 292 1.19 47.78 13.24
C ASN A 292 0.74 47.71 14.70
N ILE A 293 0.52 46.51 15.26
CA ILE A 293 0.29 46.36 16.72
C ILE A 293 1.47 46.92 17.53
N LYS A 294 2.71 46.72 17.07
CA LYS A 294 3.89 47.26 17.75
C LYS A 294 4.01 48.79 17.65
N LYS A 295 3.37 49.42 16.66
CA LYS A 295 3.34 50.88 16.50
C LYS A 295 2.27 51.52 17.37
N GLU A 296 1.21 50.79 17.70
CA GLU A 296 0.24 51.23 18.69
C GLU A 296 0.93 51.32 20.05
N LYS A 297 0.91 52.52 20.65
CA LYS A 297 1.47 52.75 21.98
C LYS A 297 0.66 51.94 22.99
N LYS A 298 1.30 51.42 24.05
CA LYS A 298 0.60 50.83 25.20
C LYS A 298 -0.42 51.86 25.71
N GLY A 299 -1.70 51.65 25.41
CA GLY A 299 -2.75 52.65 25.63
C GLY A 299 -2.96 52.99 27.10
N ILE A 300 -3.57 54.16 27.34
CA ILE A 300 -3.99 54.67 28.66
C ILE A 300 -4.74 53.63 29.50
N PHE A 301 -5.43 52.65 28.89
CA PHE A 301 -6.18 51.61 29.60
C PHE A 301 -5.33 50.75 30.54
N LEU A 302 -4.08 50.42 30.16
CA LEU A 302 -3.17 49.69 31.06
C LEU A 302 -2.71 50.58 32.23
N GLN A 303 -2.61 51.89 31.99
CA GLN A 303 -2.28 52.87 33.02
C GLN A 303 -3.46 53.04 34.00
N LEU A 304 -4.70 53.02 33.52
CA LEU A 304 -5.90 53.08 34.35
C LEU A 304 -6.10 51.83 35.20
N ASP A 305 -5.87 50.63 34.66
CA ASP A 305 -5.94 49.37 35.42
C ASP A 305 -4.88 49.34 36.54
N ALA A 306 -3.64 49.74 36.23
CA ALA A 306 -2.60 49.89 37.23
C ALA A 306 -2.96 50.92 38.31
N LEU A 307 -3.56 52.05 37.92
CA LEU A 307 -4.02 53.08 38.86
C LEU A 307 -5.15 52.56 39.77
N GLU A 308 -6.08 51.76 39.22
CA GLU A 308 -7.15 51.15 39.98
C GLU A 308 -6.62 50.16 41.03
N GLN A 309 -5.67 49.30 40.65
CA GLN A 309 -5.02 48.39 41.60
C GLN A 309 -4.30 49.13 42.74
N ILE A 310 -3.60 50.23 42.42
CA ILE A 310 -2.95 51.06 43.44
C ILE A 310 -4.01 51.69 44.37
N LYS A 311 -5.11 52.22 43.82
CA LYS A 311 -6.23 52.78 44.60
C LYS A 311 -6.89 51.74 45.51
N GLN A 312 -7.11 50.51 45.04
CA GLN A 312 -7.68 49.42 45.84
C GLN A 312 -6.81 49.09 47.07
N SER A 313 -5.48 49.25 46.96
CA SER A 313 -4.56 49.02 48.08
C SER A 313 -4.52 50.15 49.12
N LEU A 314 -5.02 51.34 48.78
CA LEU A 314 -4.97 52.55 49.62
C LEU A 314 -6.33 53.28 49.60
N PRO A 315 -7.38 52.72 50.26
CA PRO A 315 -8.73 53.28 50.25
C PRO A 315 -8.83 54.64 50.98
N ALA A 316 -7.81 55.01 51.77
CA ALA A 316 -7.75 56.30 52.44
C ALA A 316 -7.47 57.49 51.49
N VAL A 317 -7.16 57.23 50.22
CA VAL A 317 -6.89 58.25 49.19
C VAL A 317 -8.03 58.28 48.19
N GLU A 318 -8.73 59.41 48.11
CA GLU A 318 -9.75 59.67 47.10
C GLU A 318 -9.12 60.31 45.86
N LEU A 319 -9.39 59.72 44.70
CA LEU A 319 -8.95 60.22 43.40
C LEU A 319 -10.09 61.06 42.81
N SER A 320 -9.91 62.37 42.74
CA SER A 320 -10.95 63.32 42.33
C SER A 320 -10.98 63.55 40.82
N GLU A 321 -9.82 63.57 40.16
CA GLU A 321 -9.70 63.83 38.73
C GLU A 321 -8.50 63.10 38.13
N VAL A 322 -8.64 62.69 36.86
CA VAL A 322 -7.59 62.05 36.06
C VAL A 322 -7.53 62.76 34.71
N GLY A 323 -6.46 63.49 34.48
CA GLY A 323 -6.10 64.05 33.17
C GLY A 323 -5.07 63.18 32.46
N TYR A 324 -5.19 63.04 31.15
CA TYR A 324 -4.20 62.38 30.31
C TYR A 324 -3.84 63.23 29.10
N ASP A 325 -2.56 63.48 28.92
CA ASP A 325 -2.00 64.10 27.71
C ASP A 325 -1.35 63.03 26.84
N ASP A 326 -2.01 62.70 25.72
CA ASP A 326 -1.55 61.70 24.74
C ASP A 326 -0.27 62.14 24.01
N THR A 327 -0.06 63.46 23.86
CA THR A 327 1.14 63.98 23.19
C THR A 327 2.39 63.81 24.05
N GLN A 328 2.26 63.98 25.36
CA GLN A 328 3.36 63.88 26.32
C GLN A 328 3.43 62.52 27.03
N ASN A 329 2.41 61.66 26.84
CA ASN A 329 2.15 60.43 27.57
C ASN A 329 2.24 60.65 29.09
N GLN A 330 1.57 61.70 29.55
CA GLN A 330 1.63 62.17 30.94
C GLN A 330 0.25 62.08 31.58
N LEU A 331 0.20 61.54 32.80
CA LEU A 331 -0.99 61.43 33.62
C LEU A 331 -0.93 62.48 34.73
N THR A 332 -2.02 63.20 34.92
CA THR A 332 -2.20 64.19 35.99
C THR A 332 -3.35 63.73 36.88
N LEU A 333 -3.11 63.58 38.17
CA LEU A 333 -4.06 63.08 39.14
C LEU A 333 -4.30 64.11 40.24
N ASN A 334 -5.56 64.37 40.54
CA ASN A 334 -5.94 65.13 41.73
C ASN A 334 -6.33 64.15 42.82
N ILE A 335 -5.55 64.11 43.90
CA ILE A 335 -5.78 63.22 45.05
C ILE A 335 -6.09 64.00 46.32
N ARG A 336 -6.91 63.39 47.17
CA ARG A 336 -7.37 63.94 48.44
C ARG A 336 -7.33 62.87 49.53
N SER A 337 -6.90 63.24 50.73
CA SER A 337 -6.98 62.37 51.90
C SER A 337 -7.15 63.18 53.19
N MET A 338 -7.72 62.55 54.22
CA MET A 338 -7.76 63.11 55.59
C MET A 338 -6.42 62.90 56.32
N ASP A 339 -5.57 61.99 55.82
CA ASP A 339 -4.26 61.67 56.37
C ASP A 339 -3.15 62.12 55.39
N PRO A 340 -2.27 63.05 55.79
CA PRO A 340 -1.19 63.53 54.91
C PRO A 340 -0.18 62.43 54.58
N THR A 341 -0.03 61.41 55.44
CA THR A 341 0.91 60.30 55.20
C THR A 341 0.41 59.33 54.12
N ALA A 342 -0.92 59.25 53.94
CA ALA A 342 -1.54 58.41 52.90
C ALA A 342 -1.25 58.91 51.48
N LEU A 343 -1.13 60.23 51.29
CA LEU A 343 -0.77 60.82 49.99
C LEU A 343 0.66 60.44 49.58
N GLN A 344 1.61 60.46 50.52
CA GLN A 344 2.99 60.04 50.26
C GLN A 344 3.10 58.53 50.04
N ALA A 345 2.32 57.73 50.78
CA ALA A 345 2.24 56.28 50.59
C ALA A 345 1.74 55.91 49.18
N PHE A 346 0.78 56.67 48.64
CA PHE A 346 0.28 56.48 47.27
C PHE A 346 1.37 56.70 46.22
N VAL A 347 2.14 57.78 46.32
CA VAL A 347 3.25 58.07 45.39
C VAL A 347 4.33 56.99 45.48
N ASN A 348 4.70 56.60 46.71
CA ASN A 348 5.72 55.56 46.91
C ASN A 348 5.28 54.23 46.31
N LYS A 349 4.01 53.84 46.49
CA LYS A 349 3.48 52.60 45.93
C LYS A 349 3.35 52.65 44.42
N ALA A 350 2.95 53.79 43.88
CA ALA A 350 2.85 54.01 42.45
C ALA A 350 4.23 54.09 41.76
N SER A 351 5.31 54.38 42.49
CA SER A 351 6.66 54.54 41.95
C SER A 351 7.20 53.31 41.19
N ASP A 352 6.69 52.11 41.50
CA ASP A 352 7.06 50.88 40.79
C ASP A 352 6.54 50.87 39.34
N THR A 353 5.46 51.60 39.06
CA THR A 353 4.75 51.58 37.76
C THR A 353 4.71 52.95 37.07
N PHE A 354 4.82 54.04 37.83
CA PHE A 354 4.73 55.42 37.36
C PHE A 354 5.86 56.28 37.93
N ASP A 355 6.38 57.19 37.11
CA ASP A 355 7.30 58.25 37.56
C ASP A 355 6.50 59.48 37.97
N PHE A 356 5.85 59.40 39.14
CA PHE A 356 5.00 60.44 39.68
C PHE A 356 5.76 61.46 40.53
N THR A 357 5.51 62.75 40.27
CA THR A 357 5.95 63.87 41.12
C THR A 357 4.74 64.45 41.84
N LEU A 358 4.83 64.60 43.16
CA LEU A 358 3.77 65.15 44.00
C LEU A 358 3.98 66.65 44.23
N GLN A 359 2.93 67.43 43.99
CA GLN A 359 2.85 68.85 44.30
C GLN A 359 1.71 69.05 45.32
N PRO A 360 2.03 69.43 46.58
CA PRO A 360 0.99 69.65 47.59
C PRO A 360 0.20 70.93 47.26
N VAL A 361 -1.13 70.88 47.44
CA VAL A 361 -2.04 72.00 47.14
C VAL A 361 -2.67 72.59 48.40
N SER A 362 -2.94 71.78 49.43
CA SER A 362 -3.49 72.23 50.71
C SER A 362 -2.59 71.85 51.90
N SER A 363 -2.44 72.77 52.85
CA SER A 363 -1.76 72.55 54.15
C SER A 363 -2.73 72.23 55.30
N GLU A 364 -4.04 72.22 55.05
CA GLU A 364 -5.08 71.88 56.03
C GLU A 364 -5.96 70.72 55.54
N ALA A 365 -6.50 69.94 56.48
CA ALA A 365 -7.38 68.81 56.15
C ALA A 365 -8.71 69.31 55.55
N PRO A 366 -9.22 68.70 54.47
CA PRO A 366 -8.65 67.58 53.71
C PRO A 366 -7.41 67.97 52.89
N TYR A 367 -6.34 67.19 53.03
CA TYR A 367 -5.10 67.43 52.30
C TYR A 367 -5.30 67.05 50.83
N THR A 368 -4.95 67.96 49.92
CA THR A 368 -5.04 67.78 48.48
C THR A 368 -3.66 67.90 47.84
N ALA A 369 -3.41 67.08 46.82
CA ALA A 369 -2.18 67.12 46.05
C ALA A 369 -2.45 66.82 44.58
N ILE A 370 -1.66 67.45 43.70
CA ILE A 370 -1.61 67.16 42.28
C ILE A 370 -0.40 66.24 42.07
N ILE A 371 -0.63 65.09 41.46
CA ILE A 371 0.42 64.18 41.04
C ILE A 371 0.51 64.21 39.53
N THR A 372 1.71 64.43 39.00
CA THR A 372 1.94 64.38 37.55
C THR A 372 3.08 63.42 37.23
N GLY A 373 2.94 62.58 36.20
CA GLY A 373 4.00 61.63 35.85
C GLY A 373 3.72 60.77 34.63
N LYS A 374 4.68 59.91 34.27
CA LYS A 374 4.58 59.03 33.10
C LYS A 374 4.56 57.57 33.52
N TYR A 375 3.92 56.73 32.72
CA TYR A 375 3.96 55.28 32.87
C TYR A 375 5.33 54.74 32.43
N LYS A 376 5.93 53.87 33.24
CA LYS A 376 7.18 53.17 32.94
C LYS A 376 6.95 52.02 31.96
#